data_AF-A0A8H5L1Q0-F1
#
_entry.id   AF-A0A8H5L1Q0-F1
#
_cell.length_a   1.000
_cell.length_b   1.000
_cell.length_c   1.000
_cell.angle_alpha   90.00
_cell.angle_beta   90.00
_cell.angle_gamma   90.00
#
_symmetry.space_group_name_H-M   'P 1'
#
loop_
_entity.id
_entity.type
_entity.pdbx_description
1 polymer ?
#
loop_
_entity_poly.entity_id
_entity_poly.type
_entity_poly.pdbx_seq_one_letter_code
_entity_poly.pdbx_strand_id
1 'polypeptide(L)'
;MSAIAVHQIAVILFNFDEGLHKNDGVIEWAPPKSDKIWWSHCPNGPEPTMFFHPWYLSHDSYPNGVADMAGYWAESRILGGVVLFDRRQPVPGSGVDQDAIYIHPDRDGITYRICRLTSEQKLQLIRFLTAEEPGQNTLPILPDETNDDRIDPEESPEDTGIYRDKWDRSELREDSYDQRLRDVWNKVDYLTHSDKGNAGHRALERRNRIFYAYSDDETS
;
A
#
# COMPACT_ATOMS: atom_id res chain seq x y z
N MET A 1 3.80 12.54 -12.11
CA MET A 1 2.64 12.94 -12.95
C MET A 1 1.85 11.73 -13.45
N SER A 2 2.48 10.67 -13.97
CA SER A 2 1.75 9.50 -14.50
C SER A 2 0.88 8.76 -13.48
N ALA A 3 1.37 8.55 -12.24
CA ALA A 3 0.59 7.92 -11.18
C ALA A 3 -0.69 8.70 -10.83
N ILE A 4 -0.56 10.02 -10.65
CA ILE A 4 -1.69 10.91 -10.40
C ILE A 4 -2.69 10.86 -11.57
N ALA A 5 -2.21 10.82 -12.82
CA ALA A 5 -3.10 10.72 -13.98
C ALA A 5 -3.87 9.39 -14.01
N VAL A 6 -3.19 8.25 -13.74
CA VAL A 6 -3.85 6.94 -13.62
C VAL A 6 -4.91 6.96 -12.52
N HIS A 7 -4.56 7.50 -11.35
CA HIS A 7 -5.48 7.66 -10.22
C HIS A 7 -6.70 8.50 -10.59
N GLN A 8 -6.48 9.68 -11.17
CA GLN A 8 -7.56 10.59 -11.56
C GLN A 8 -8.48 10.00 -12.64
N ILE A 9 -7.92 9.29 -13.63
CA ILE A 9 -8.72 8.59 -14.63
C ILE A 9 -9.58 7.52 -13.96
N ALA A 10 -9.02 6.74 -13.03
CA ALA A 10 -9.78 5.74 -12.29
C ALA A 10 -10.89 6.37 -11.42
N VAL A 11 -10.62 7.48 -10.74
CA VAL A 11 -11.63 8.26 -10.01
C VAL A 11 -12.76 8.71 -10.93
N ILE A 12 -12.42 9.25 -12.11
CA ILE A 12 -13.40 9.67 -13.10
C ILE A 12 -14.24 8.46 -13.52
N LEU A 13 -13.59 7.38 -13.98
CA LEU A 13 -14.29 6.16 -14.44
C LEU A 13 -15.14 5.51 -13.35
N PHE A 14 -14.71 5.52 -12.10
CA PHE A 14 -15.47 4.98 -10.98
C PHE A 14 -16.76 5.78 -10.72
N ASN A 15 -16.69 7.11 -10.86
CA ASN A 15 -17.85 7.99 -10.73
C ASN A 15 -18.74 8.01 -11.99
N PHE A 16 -18.29 7.44 -13.10
CA PHE A 16 -19.10 7.33 -14.30
C PHE A 16 -20.20 6.29 -14.11
N ASP A 17 -21.43 6.69 -14.40
CA ASP A 17 -22.64 5.90 -14.17
C ASP A 17 -22.83 4.76 -15.22
N GLU A 18 -21.81 4.43 -16.02
CA GLU A 18 -21.87 3.47 -17.13
C GLU A 18 -21.01 2.21 -16.88
N GLY A 19 -20.98 1.72 -15.64
CA GLY A 19 -20.23 0.52 -15.28
C GLY A 19 -20.74 -0.74 -16.00
N LEU A 20 -19.82 -1.49 -16.63
CA LEU A 20 -20.08 -2.78 -17.32
C LEU A 20 -20.83 -3.81 -16.47
N HIS A 21 -20.63 -3.77 -15.14
CA HIS A 21 -21.13 -4.75 -14.17
C HIS A 21 -22.32 -4.25 -13.34
N LYS A 22 -22.99 -3.17 -13.77
CA LYS A 22 -24.13 -2.62 -13.00
C LYS A 22 -25.33 -3.54 -12.89
N ASN A 23 -25.50 -4.46 -13.84
CA ASN A 23 -26.70 -5.28 -13.97
C ASN A 23 -26.42 -6.79 -13.91
N ASP A 24 -25.20 -7.20 -13.56
CA ASP A 24 -24.81 -8.61 -13.50
C ASP A 24 -24.63 -9.16 -12.08
N GLY A 25 -24.90 -8.33 -11.06
CA GLY A 25 -24.85 -8.71 -9.65
C GLY A 25 -23.44 -8.84 -9.08
N VAL A 26 -22.38 -8.65 -9.88
CA VAL A 26 -20.98 -8.77 -9.43
C VAL A 26 -20.67 -7.75 -8.34
N ILE A 27 -21.24 -6.54 -8.43
CA ILE A 27 -21.09 -5.47 -7.44
C ILE A 27 -22.02 -5.60 -6.23
N GLU A 28 -22.99 -6.51 -6.26
CA GLU A 28 -23.99 -6.70 -5.19
C GLU A 28 -23.60 -7.81 -4.21
N TRP A 29 -22.44 -8.46 -4.42
CA TRP A 29 -21.98 -9.52 -3.53
C TRP A 29 -21.76 -9.00 -2.11
N ALA A 30 -22.35 -9.69 -1.14
CA ALA A 30 -22.11 -9.45 0.27
C ALA A 30 -21.83 -10.79 0.98
N PRO A 31 -20.93 -10.81 1.98
CA PRO A 31 -20.64 -12.00 2.74
C PRO A 31 -21.91 -12.49 3.47
N PRO A 32 -22.20 -13.81 3.47
CA PRO A 32 -23.34 -14.34 4.21
C PRO A 32 -23.26 -13.99 5.70
N LYS A 33 -24.36 -13.52 6.30
CA LYS A 33 -24.44 -13.21 7.75
C LYS A 33 -24.12 -14.41 8.65
N SER A 34 -24.25 -15.62 8.13
CA SER A 34 -23.92 -16.87 8.83
C SER A 34 -22.43 -17.20 8.85
N ASP A 35 -21.60 -16.53 8.03
CA ASP A 35 -20.16 -16.81 7.95
C ASP A 35 -19.40 -16.17 9.12
N LYS A 36 -19.42 -16.86 10.25
CA LYS A 36 -18.75 -16.39 11.48
C LYS A 36 -17.25 -16.17 11.30
N ILE A 37 -16.60 -16.90 10.39
CA ILE A 37 -15.16 -16.76 10.16
C ILE A 37 -14.91 -15.43 9.46
N TRP A 38 -15.64 -15.16 8.38
CA TRP A 38 -15.55 -13.90 7.65
C TRP A 38 -15.80 -12.69 8.58
N TRP A 39 -16.89 -12.71 9.34
CA TRP A 39 -17.25 -11.61 10.25
C TRP A 39 -16.30 -11.45 11.45
N SER A 40 -15.55 -12.50 11.81
CA SER A 40 -14.49 -12.39 12.82
C SER A 40 -13.26 -11.67 12.29
N HIS A 41 -12.99 -11.76 10.98
CA HIS A 41 -11.87 -11.07 10.33
C HIS A 41 -12.23 -9.68 9.80
N CYS A 42 -13.50 -9.47 9.46
CA CYS A 42 -14.02 -8.22 8.91
C CYS A 42 -15.23 -7.73 9.73
N PRO A 43 -15.01 -7.32 11.00
CA PRO A 43 -16.11 -6.98 11.92
C PRO A 43 -16.95 -5.78 11.45
N ASN A 44 -16.36 -4.90 10.64
CA ASN A 44 -17.02 -3.70 10.12
C ASN A 44 -17.79 -3.95 8.81
N GLY A 45 -17.84 -5.18 8.31
CA GLY A 45 -18.40 -5.47 7.01
C GLY A 45 -17.41 -5.25 5.86
N PRO A 46 -17.85 -5.51 4.62
CA PRO A 46 -16.98 -5.43 3.46
C PRO A 46 -16.61 -3.97 3.18
N GLU A 47 -15.46 -3.77 2.56
CA GLU A 47 -15.09 -2.45 2.06
C GLU A 47 -16.14 -1.91 1.07
N PRO A 48 -16.33 -0.59 0.98
CA PRO A 48 -17.39 0.01 0.18
C PRO A 48 -17.24 -0.19 -1.35
N THR A 49 -16.12 -0.77 -1.77
CA THR A 49 -15.82 -1.11 -3.17
C THR A 49 -14.94 -2.37 -3.20
N MET A 50 -15.00 -3.14 -4.28
CA MET A 50 -14.03 -4.23 -4.55
C MET A 50 -12.70 -3.71 -5.13
N PHE A 51 -12.67 -2.45 -5.56
CA PHE A 51 -11.47 -1.81 -6.10
C PHE A 51 -10.74 -1.07 -4.99
N PHE A 52 -10.03 -1.80 -4.13
CA PHE A 52 -9.26 -1.20 -3.05
C PHE A 52 -7.86 -1.79 -2.94
N HIS A 53 -6.94 -1.00 -2.41
CA HIS A 53 -5.65 -1.48 -1.94
C HIS A 53 -5.72 -1.62 -0.41
N PRO A 54 -5.25 -2.73 0.21
CA PRO A 54 -5.44 -3.01 1.64
C PRO A 54 -4.90 -1.97 2.63
N TRP A 55 -4.09 -1.03 2.15
CA TRP A 55 -3.42 0.00 2.94
C TRP A 55 -3.93 1.42 2.69
N TYR A 56 -4.84 1.61 1.73
CA TYR A 56 -5.35 2.91 1.31
C TYR A 56 -6.89 2.90 1.42
N LEU A 57 -7.36 2.77 2.66
CA LEU A 57 -8.78 2.59 3.01
C LEU A 57 -9.41 3.84 3.62
N SER A 58 -8.66 4.92 3.78
CA SER A 58 -9.06 6.11 4.55
C SER A 58 -9.99 7.04 3.77
N HIS A 59 -11.01 6.46 3.12
CA HIS A 59 -11.91 7.15 2.19
C HIS A 59 -12.66 8.33 2.82
N ASP A 60 -12.90 8.31 4.12
CA ASP A 60 -13.53 9.44 4.82
C ASP A 60 -12.67 10.72 4.80
N SER A 61 -11.36 10.56 4.65
CA SER A 61 -10.38 11.66 4.56
C SER A 61 -10.00 12.00 3.12
N TYR A 62 -10.37 11.18 2.14
CA TYR A 62 -9.99 11.38 0.75
C TYR A 62 -10.89 12.40 0.05
N PRO A 63 -10.35 13.31 -0.79
CA PRO A 63 -11.15 14.35 -1.46
C PRO A 63 -12.32 13.83 -2.31
N ASN A 64 -12.17 12.65 -2.93
CA ASN A 64 -13.20 11.99 -3.75
C ASN A 64 -13.79 10.74 -3.07
N GLY A 65 -13.55 10.56 -1.77
CA GLY A 65 -14.11 9.45 -1.01
C GLY A 65 -13.67 8.08 -1.52
N VAL A 66 -14.64 7.17 -1.68
CA VAL A 66 -14.44 5.79 -2.15
C VAL A 66 -13.80 5.74 -3.56
N ALA A 67 -14.02 6.76 -4.39
CA ALA A 67 -13.40 6.81 -5.71
C ALA A 67 -11.87 6.88 -5.65
N ASP A 68 -11.30 7.51 -4.61
CA ASP A 68 -9.84 7.52 -4.43
C ASP A 68 -9.31 6.14 -4.04
N MET A 69 -10.08 5.28 -3.36
CA MET A 69 -9.70 3.88 -3.12
C MET A 69 -9.54 3.13 -4.45
N ALA A 70 -10.48 3.36 -5.39
CA ALA A 70 -10.41 2.80 -6.73
C ALA A 70 -9.21 3.34 -7.53
N GLY A 71 -8.84 4.61 -7.29
CA GLY A 71 -7.62 5.22 -7.83
C GLY A 71 -6.35 4.49 -7.39
N TYR A 72 -6.19 4.27 -6.08
CA TYR A 72 -5.05 3.52 -5.53
C TYR A 72 -5.01 2.06 -6.01
N TRP A 73 -6.17 1.41 -6.09
CA TRP A 73 -6.26 0.08 -6.69
C TRP A 73 -5.79 0.10 -8.15
N ALA A 74 -6.25 1.04 -8.97
CA ALA A 74 -5.91 1.13 -10.38
C ALA A 74 -4.40 1.37 -10.58
N GLU A 75 -3.78 2.20 -9.76
CA GLU A 75 -2.32 2.34 -9.74
C GLU A 75 -1.64 1.01 -9.46
N SER A 76 -2.09 0.26 -8.47
CA SER A 76 -1.48 -1.03 -8.19
C SER A 76 -1.66 -2.05 -9.31
N ARG A 77 -2.80 -2.03 -9.99
CA ARG A 77 -3.03 -2.91 -11.14
C ARG A 77 -2.20 -2.49 -12.35
N ILE A 78 -2.10 -1.20 -12.66
CA ILE A 78 -1.46 -0.70 -13.88
C ILE A 78 0.05 -0.52 -13.69
N LEU A 79 0.47 0.15 -12.62
CA LEU A 79 1.86 0.50 -12.36
C LEU A 79 2.60 -0.58 -11.56
N GLY A 80 1.88 -1.45 -10.86
CA GLY A 80 2.44 -2.51 -10.02
C GLY A 80 2.42 -2.23 -8.52
N GLY A 81 2.00 -1.03 -8.12
CA GLY A 81 1.74 -0.62 -6.75
C GLY A 81 1.42 0.87 -6.68
N VAL A 82 1.04 1.35 -5.51
CA VAL A 82 0.84 2.78 -5.27
C VAL A 82 2.19 3.49 -5.25
N VAL A 83 2.31 4.57 -6.02
CA VAL A 83 3.58 5.32 -6.12
C VAL A 83 3.72 6.31 -4.97
N LEU A 84 4.86 6.26 -4.28
CA LEU A 84 5.22 7.09 -3.12
C LEU A 84 6.57 7.79 -3.36
N PHE A 85 6.81 8.86 -2.60
CA PHE A 85 8.00 9.70 -2.74
C PHE A 85 8.72 9.88 -1.41
N ASP A 86 10.03 10.06 -1.47
CA ASP A 86 10.80 10.52 -0.32
C ASP A 86 10.57 12.02 -0.09
N ARG A 87 9.94 12.33 1.05
CA ARG A 87 9.59 13.70 1.44
C ARG A 87 10.49 14.23 2.56
N ARG A 88 11.53 13.47 2.96
CA ARG A 88 12.48 13.89 3.98
C ARG A 88 13.29 15.09 3.48
N GLN A 89 13.64 15.98 4.40
CA GLN A 89 14.52 17.10 4.06
C GLN A 89 15.94 16.57 3.85
N PRO A 90 16.63 16.96 2.76
CA PRO A 90 18.00 16.53 2.52
C PRO A 90 18.90 17.21 3.54
N VAL A 91 19.36 16.45 4.54
CA VAL A 91 20.37 16.91 5.50
C VAL A 91 21.74 16.44 4.99
N PRO A 92 22.80 17.27 5.04
CA PRO A 92 24.14 16.83 4.64
C PRO A 92 24.54 15.53 5.33
N GLY A 93 24.89 14.50 4.54
CA GLY A 93 25.29 13.18 5.05
C GLY A 93 24.14 12.21 5.38
N SER A 94 22.87 12.59 5.20
CA SER A 94 21.71 11.75 5.56
C SER A 94 21.32 10.67 4.55
N GLY A 95 21.96 10.63 3.38
CA GLY A 95 21.63 9.64 2.33
C GLY A 95 20.23 9.78 1.70
N VAL A 96 19.48 10.83 2.06
CA VAL A 96 18.16 11.15 1.49
C VAL A 96 18.31 11.47 0.01
N ASP A 97 17.52 10.78 -0.82
CA ASP A 97 17.45 10.97 -2.26
C ASP A 97 16.06 11.52 -2.59
N GLN A 98 15.99 12.81 -2.93
CA GLN A 98 14.73 13.48 -3.27
C GLN A 98 14.10 12.94 -4.56
N ASP A 99 14.88 12.24 -5.39
CA ASP A 99 14.42 11.58 -6.61
C ASP A 99 14.15 10.08 -6.39
N ALA A 100 14.13 9.62 -5.13
CA ALA A 100 13.73 8.28 -4.78
C ALA A 100 12.22 8.12 -4.97
N ILE A 101 11.87 7.12 -5.77
CA ILE A 101 10.49 6.71 -6.02
C ILE A 101 10.32 5.35 -5.37
N TYR A 102 9.24 5.21 -4.62
CA TYR A 102 8.86 3.99 -3.96
C TYR A 102 7.55 3.46 -4.57
N ILE A 103 7.38 2.15 -4.53
CA ILE A 103 6.16 1.47 -4.97
C ILE A 103 5.64 0.58 -3.84
N HIS A 104 4.34 0.65 -3.58
CA HIS A 104 3.66 -0.17 -2.60
C HIS A 104 2.77 -1.18 -3.32
N PRO A 105 3.25 -2.41 -3.55
CA PRO A 105 2.46 -3.48 -4.15
C PRO A 105 1.50 -4.15 -3.15
N ASP A 106 0.40 -4.71 -3.66
CA ASP A 106 -0.54 -5.60 -2.96
C ASP A 106 -0.85 -6.86 -3.79
N ARG A 107 0.00 -7.22 -4.76
CA ARG A 107 -0.18 -8.42 -5.59
C ARG A 107 0.34 -9.67 -4.87
N ASP A 108 -0.42 -10.75 -4.97
CA ASP A 108 -0.03 -12.06 -4.46
C ASP A 108 1.32 -12.52 -5.02
N GLY A 109 2.18 -13.03 -4.14
CA GLY A 109 3.48 -13.60 -4.50
C GLY A 109 4.61 -12.60 -4.78
N ILE A 110 4.41 -11.30 -4.56
CA ILE A 110 5.41 -10.25 -4.86
C ILE A 110 6.12 -9.72 -3.62
N THR A 111 5.42 -8.97 -2.78
CA THR A 111 5.81 -8.50 -1.44
C THR A 111 4.67 -7.59 -1.01
N TYR A 112 4.44 -7.46 0.29
CA TYR A 112 3.52 -6.42 0.79
C TYR A 112 4.26 -5.13 1.16
N ARG A 113 5.60 -5.14 1.16
CA ARG A 113 6.42 -4.03 1.65
C ARG A 113 6.62 -2.95 0.60
N ILE A 114 6.76 -1.72 1.07
CA ILE A 114 7.06 -0.57 0.22
C ILE A 114 8.50 -0.70 -0.25
N CYS A 115 8.72 -0.70 -1.56
CA CYS A 115 10.03 -0.94 -2.16
C CYS A 115 10.51 0.28 -2.92
N ARG A 116 11.77 0.70 -2.71
CA ARG A 116 12.40 1.72 -3.55
C ARG A 116 12.65 1.15 -4.94
N LEU A 117 12.29 1.91 -5.98
CA LEU A 117 12.60 1.53 -7.35
C LEU A 117 14.12 1.61 -7.60
N THR A 118 14.65 0.59 -8.27
CA THR A 118 16.05 0.60 -8.70
C THR A 118 16.27 1.63 -9.81
N SER A 119 17.51 2.05 -10.01
CA SER A 119 17.86 2.95 -11.12
C SER A 119 17.49 2.37 -12.49
N GLU A 120 17.59 1.05 -12.65
CA GLU A 120 17.19 0.36 -13.88
C GLU A 120 15.67 0.40 -14.08
N GLN A 121 14.87 0.10 -13.06
CA GLN A 121 13.40 0.20 -13.12
C GLN A 121 12.95 1.64 -13.44
N LYS A 122 13.59 2.64 -12.82
CA LYS A 122 13.33 4.06 -13.13
C LYS A 122 13.65 4.40 -14.58
N LEU A 123 14.81 3.96 -15.08
CA LEU A 123 15.23 4.21 -16.45
C LEU A 123 14.31 3.52 -17.47
N GLN A 124 13.92 2.27 -17.21
CA GLN A 124 12.98 1.51 -18.03
C GLN A 124 11.62 2.21 -18.11
N LEU A 125 11.09 2.69 -16.97
CA LEU A 125 9.85 3.45 -16.94
C LEU A 125 9.94 4.74 -17.76
N ILE A 126 11.03 5.51 -17.61
CA ILE A 126 11.24 6.74 -18.40
C ILE A 126 11.26 6.40 -19.89
N ARG A 127 12.07 5.41 -20.29
CA ARG A 127 12.16 4.98 -21.70
C ARG A 127 10.80 4.58 -22.25
N PHE A 128 10.02 3.83 -21.49
CA PHE A 128 8.67 3.43 -21.87
C PHE A 128 7.74 4.64 -22.05
N LEU A 129 7.73 5.58 -21.10
CA LEU A 129 6.86 6.76 -21.13
C LEU A 129 7.25 7.78 -22.21
N THR A 130 8.53 7.83 -22.62
CA THR A 130 9.03 8.79 -23.63
C THR A 130 9.25 8.18 -25.01
N ALA A 131 8.91 6.91 -25.21
CA ALA A 131 9.07 6.26 -26.51
C ALA A 131 8.07 6.84 -27.53
N GLU A 132 8.56 7.19 -28.72
CA GLU A 132 7.72 7.65 -29.83
C GLU A 132 6.87 6.52 -30.43
N GLU A 133 7.38 5.29 -30.38
CA GLU A 133 6.67 4.09 -30.80
C GLU A 133 6.41 3.15 -29.62
N PRO A 134 5.28 2.41 -29.61
CA PRO A 134 4.98 1.45 -28.55
C PRO A 134 6.05 0.35 -28.50
N GLY A 135 6.95 0.45 -27.52
CA GLY A 135 7.97 -0.56 -27.24
C GLY A 135 7.47 -1.72 -26.37
N GLN A 136 8.41 -2.50 -25.84
CA GLN A 136 8.09 -3.55 -24.87
C GLN A 136 7.51 -2.94 -23.59
N ASN A 137 6.33 -3.41 -23.18
CA ASN A 137 5.66 -2.92 -21.98
C ASN A 137 6.46 -3.30 -20.72
N THR A 138 6.87 -2.30 -19.95
CA THR A 138 7.62 -2.46 -18.68
C THR A 138 6.71 -2.42 -17.46
N LEU A 139 5.39 -2.29 -17.66
CA LEU A 139 4.38 -2.25 -16.62
C LEU A 139 3.59 -3.58 -16.55
N PRO A 140 3.19 -4.03 -15.35
CA PRO A 140 3.45 -3.42 -14.04
C PRO A 140 4.92 -3.60 -13.59
N ILE A 141 5.44 -2.65 -12.80
CA ILE A 141 6.73 -2.77 -12.12
C ILE A 141 6.52 -3.63 -10.88
N LEU A 142 7.08 -4.83 -10.86
CA LEU A 142 6.97 -5.75 -9.73
C LEU A 142 8.30 -5.79 -8.98
N PRO A 143 8.32 -5.40 -7.69
CA PRO A 143 9.53 -5.50 -6.89
C PRO A 143 10.04 -6.93 -6.78
N ASP A 144 11.35 -7.08 -6.76
CA ASP A 144 12.02 -8.36 -6.58
C ASP A 144 13.17 -8.24 -5.56
N GLU A 145 14.06 -9.22 -5.52
CA GLU A 145 15.20 -9.22 -4.61
C GLU A 145 16.24 -8.12 -4.86
N THR A 146 16.21 -7.47 -6.02
CA THR A 146 17.07 -6.32 -6.35
C THR A 146 16.58 -5.02 -5.72
N ASN A 147 15.31 -4.98 -5.29
CA ASN A 147 14.75 -3.89 -4.50
C ASN A 147 15.09 -4.14 -3.01
N ASP A 148 16.29 -3.74 -2.59
CA ASP A 148 16.81 -4.02 -1.24
C ASP A 148 16.49 -2.95 -0.18
N ASP A 149 16.17 -1.73 -0.59
CA ASP A 149 15.61 -0.69 0.26
C ASP A 149 14.09 -0.88 0.37
N ARG A 150 13.67 -1.50 1.49
CA ARG A 150 12.28 -1.87 1.78
C ARG A 150 11.82 -1.28 3.11
N ILE A 151 10.59 -0.81 3.12
CA ILE A 151 9.95 -0.16 4.25
C ILE A 151 8.72 -0.96 4.65
N ASP A 152 8.56 -1.14 5.96
CA ASP A 152 7.37 -1.74 6.54
C ASP A 152 6.19 -0.75 6.41
N PRO A 153 5.10 -1.12 5.73
CA PRO A 153 3.94 -0.23 5.58
C PRO A 153 3.21 0.05 6.90
N GLU A 154 3.46 -0.74 7.95
CA GLU A 154 2.99 -0.49 9.31
C GLU A 154 3.63 0.75 9.96
N GLU A 155 4.79 1.19 9.47
CA GLU A 155 5.45 2.41 9.95
C GLU A 155 4.76 3.64 9.35
N SER A 156 4.58 4.67 10.19
CA SER A 156 3.80 5.85 9.82
C SER A 156 4.45 6.62 8.65
N PRO A 157 3.64 7.28 7.79
CA PRO A 157 4.15 8.22 6.79
C PRO A 157 5.09 9.28 7.38
N GLU A 158 4.81 9.75 8.60
CA GLU A 158 5.60 10.75 9.32
C GLU A 158 6.98 10.24 9.70
N ASP A 159 7.08 9.04 10.26
CA ASP A 159 8.34 8.45 10.73
C ASP A 159 9.24 8.03 9.56
N THR A 160 8.64 7.44 8.53
CA THR A 160 9.36 6.98 7.34
C THR A 160 9.73 8.14 6.42
N GLY A 161 8.91 9.20 6.40
CA GLY A 161 8.99 10.28 5.44
C GLY A 161 8.65 9.87 4.00
N ILE A 162 8.11 8.66 3.80
CA ILE A 162 7.79 8.11 2.49
C ILE A 162 6.28 8.11 2.27
N TYR A 163 5.82 9.08 1.49
CA TYR A 163 4.41 9.27 1.19
C TYR A 163 4.18 10.12 -0.05
N ARG A 164 2.98 9.98 -0.63
CA ARG A 164 2.46 10.94 -1.59
C ARG A 164 1.78 12.07 -0.83
N ASP A 165 0.71 11.74 -0.11
CA ASP A 165 0.06 12.60 0.86
C ASP A 165 0.13 11.96 2.25
N LYS A 166 0.26 12.79 3.29
CA LYS A 166 0.48 12.29 4.66
C LYS A 166 -0.66 11.44 5.20
N TRP A 167 -1.88 11.75 4.77
CA TRP A 167 -3.12 11.09 5.18
C TRP A 167 -3.48 9.86 4.34
N ASP A 168 -2.66 9.48 3.34
CA ASP A 168 -2.98 8.38 2.43
C ASP A 168 -3.02 7.01 3.12
N ARG A 169 -2.12 6.80 4.08
CA ARG A 169 -2.03 5.57 4.87
C ARG A 169 -2.36 5.88 6.32
N SER A 170 -3.45 5.31 6.81
CA SER A 170 -3.73 5.31 8.24
C SER A 170 -2.84 4.31 8.98
N GLU A 171 -2.65 4.54 10.28
CA GLU A 171 -2.06 3.54 11.15
C GLU A 171 -2.81 2.21 11.03
N LEU A 172 -2.06 1.11 11.14
CA LEU A 172 -2.67 -0.21 11.22
C LEU A 172 -3.68 -0.21 12.37
N ARG A 173 -4.90 -0.65 12.11
CA ARG A 173 -5.93 -0.76 13.16
C ARG A 173 -5.43 -1.69 14.27
N GLU A 174 -5.89 -1.48 15.49
CA GLU A 174 -5.45 -2.28 16.63
C GLU A 174 -5.91 -3.74 16.56
N ASP A 175 -7.06 -3.99 15.96
CA ASP A 175 -7.63 -5.32 15.73
C ASP A 175 -7.03 -6.03 14.51
N SER A 176 -6.21 -5.34 13.71
CA SER A 176 -5.62 -5.89 12.50
C SER A 176 -4.32 -6.62 12.80
N TYR A 177 -4.11 -7.73 12.08
CA TYR A 177 -2.91 -8.54 12.19
C TYR A 177 -1.70 -7.78 11.62
N ASP A 178 -0.67 -7.56 12.44
CA ASP A 178 0.60 -6.98 12.02
C ASP A 178 1.42 -8.03 11.26
N GLN A 179 1.60 -7.82 9.95
CA GLN A 179 2.24 -8.80 9.05
C GLN A 179 3.68 -9.12 9.46
N ARG A 180 4.33 -8.20 10.18
CA ARG A 180 5.69 -8.38 10.67
C ARG A 180 5.79 -9.40 11.81
N LEU A 181 4.67 -9.79 12.42
CA LEU A 181 4.61 -10.87 13.41
C LEU A 181 4.48 -12.27 12.80
N ARG A 182 4.43 -12.39 11.47
CA ARG A 182 4.41 -13.69 10.79
C ARG A 182 5.60 -14.55 11.22
N ASP A 183 5.35 -15.81 11.54
CA ASP A 183 6.35 -16.77 12.02
C ASP A 183 7.23 -17.32 10.88
N VAL A 184 6.67 -17.46 9.69
CA VAL A 184 7.38 -17.94 8.50
C VAL A 184 8.17 -16.79 7.86
N TRP A 185 9.50 -16.98 7.77
CA TRP A 185 10.36 -16.16 6.92
C TRP A 185 10.21 -16.55 5.46
N ASN A 186 10.18 -15.56 4.57
CA ASN A 186 10.27 -15.75 3.14
C ASN A 186 11.11 -14.61 2.53
N LYS A 187 11.81 -14.91 1.42
CA LYS A 187 12.66 -13.94 0.70
C LYS A 187 11.87 -12.89 -0.06
N VAL A 188 10.59 -13.17 -0.31
CA VAL A 188 9.66 -12.32 -1.06
C VAL A 188 9.41 -11.04 -0.26
N ASP A 189 9.18 -11.13 1.05
CA ASP A 189 8.96 -10.00 1.96
C ASP A 189 10.26 -9.52 2.62
N TYR A 190 11.11 -10.44 3.08
CA TYR A 190 12.33 -10.13 3.85
C TYR A 190 13.56 -10.77 3.23
N LEU A 191 14.45 -9.96 2.66
CA LEU A 191 15.64 -10.46 1.96
C LEU A 191 16.59 -11.25 2.87
N THR A 192 16.59 -10.92 4.17
CA THR A 192 17.42 -11.58 5.17
C THR A 192 16.62 -11.94 6.42
N HIS A 193 17.10 -12.94 7.17
CA HIS A 193 16.53 -13.27 8.48
C HIS A 193 16.70 -12.13 9.49
N SER A 194 17.79 -11.35 9.36
CA SER A 194 18.03 -10.17 10.21
C SER A 194 16.95 -9.11 10.00
N ASP A 195 16.63 -8.80 8.74
CA ASP A 195 15.55 -7.87 8.38
C ASP A 195 14.19 -8.34 8.94
N LYS A 196 13.87 -9.64 8.80
CA LYS A 196 12.68 -10.24 9.43
C LYS A 196 12.66 -10.08 10.94
N GLY A 197 13.80 -10.32 11.60
CA GLY A 197 13.94 -10.17 13.05
C GLY A 197 13.73 -8.72 13.50
N ASN A 198 14.28 -7.76 12.76
CA ASN A 198 14.14 -6.33 13.04
C ASN A 198 12.70 -5.85 12.84
N ALA A 199 12.03 -6.30 11.78
CA ALA A 199 10.61 -6.01 11.55
C ALA A 199 9.74 -6.60 12.67
N GLY A 200 10.03 -7.83 13.09
CA GLY A 200 9.36 -8.46 14.24
C GLY A 200 9.58 -7.70 15.54
N HIS A 201 10.78 -7.15 15.77
CA HIS A 201 11.08 -6.32 16.94
C HIS A 201 10.22 -5.05 16.97
N ARG A 202 10.15 -4.30 15.86
CA ARG A 202 9.29 -3.11 15.73
C ARG A 202 7.81 -3.43 15.99
N ALA A 203 7.33 -4.57 15.49
CA ALA A 203 5.97 -5.01 15.74
C ALA A 203 5.69 -5.35 17.21
N LEU A 204 6.66 -5.97 17.90
CA LEU A 204 6.57 -6.22 19.34
C LEU A 204 6.60 -4.92 20.14
N GLU A 205 7.42 -3.95 19.76
CA GLU A 205 7.43 -2.61 20.37
C GLU A 205 6.07 -1.93 20.21
N ARG A 206 5.50 -1.92 18.99
CA ARG A 206 4.15 -1.40 18.74
C ARG A 206 3.11 -2.09 19.64
N ARG A 207 3.11 -3.42 19.67
CA ARG A 207 2.16 -4.20 20.50
C ARG A 207 2.28 -3.87 21.98
N ASN A 208 3.51 -3.74 22.49
CA ASN A 208 3.76 -3.38 23.88
C ASN A 208 3.27 -1.95 24.19
N ARG A 209 3.50 -0.98 23.29
CA ARG A 209 2.99 0.39 23.46
C ARG A 209 1.47 0.41 23.59
N ILE A 210 0.77 -0.31 22.72
CA ILE A 210 -0.70 -0.44 22.76
C ILE A 210 -1.13 -1.07 24.10
N PHE A 211 -0.52 -2.20 24.48
CA PHE A 211 -0.87 -2.90 25.73
C PHE A 211 -0.69 -2.02 26.98
N TYR A 212 0.40 -1.26 27.07
CA TYR A 212 0.65 -0.38 28.22
C TYR A 212 -0.25 0.86 28.22
N ALA A 213 -0.59 1.43 27.07
CA ALA A 213 -1.56 2.52 26.99
C ALA A 213 -2.92 2.09 27.58
N TYR A 214 -3.37 0.88 27.26
CA TYR A 214 -4.60 0.31 27.81
C TYR A 214 -4.54 0.09 29.34
N SER A 215 -3.41 -0.33 29.88
CA SER A 215 -3.28 -0.53 31.33
C SER A 215 -3.31 0.77 32.12
N ASP A 216 -2.83 1.87 31.54
CA ASP A 216 -2.81 3.19 32.18
C ASP A 216 -4.21 3.85 32.15
N ASP A 217 -4.99 3.63 31.08
CA ASP A 217 -6.38 4.10 30.98
C ASP A 217 -7.35 3.35 31.91
N GLU A 218 -7.11 2.07 32.21
CA GLU A 218 -7.92 1.31 33.19
C GLU A 218 -7.63 1.67 34.66
N THR A 219 -6.56 2.42 34.93
CA THR A 219 -6.14 2.80 36.30
C THR A 219 -6.40 4.28 36.66
N SER A 220 -6.98 5.06 35.73
CA SER A 220 -7.36 6.47 35.90
C SER A 220 -8.87 6.67 36.07
#